data_AF-A0AAV7NBU1-F1
#
_entry.id   AF-A0AAV7NBU1-F1
#
_cell.length_a   1.000
_cell.length_b   1.000
_cell.length_c   1.000
_cell.angle_alpha   90.00
_cell.angle_beta   90.00
_cell.angle_gamma   90.00
#
_symmetry.space_group_name_H-M   'P 1'
#
loop_
_entity.id
_entity.type
_entity.pdbx_description
1 polymer ?
#
loop_
_entity_poly.entity_id
_entity_poly.type
_entity_poly.pdbx_seq_one_letter_code
_entity_poly.pdbx_strand_id
1 'polypeptide(L)'
;MQYSDEPRVLSEKFNFAMCKQSAEESFEEYVAVLRVLAAKCDFSGNVDAYIRDQFVFYCFSKKIQEWLLACRNPKLAETIDISKSIERFTVSSKVLSNHGSHLAVSCVSEERAICAISDKSQKKKLKIRGKAHQF
;
A
#
# COMPACT_ATOMS: atom_id res chain seq x y z
N MET A 1 18.96 13.34 -37.96
CA MET A 1 18.00 12.66 -37.06
C MET A 1 18.61 12.64 -35.66
N GLN A 2 18.18 13.54 -34.78
CA GLN A 2 18.52 13.44 -33.35
C GLN A 2 17.46 12.56 -32.71
N TYR A 3 17.84 11.36 -32.29
CA TYR A 3 16.99 10.57 -31.40
C TYR A 3 17.04 11.25 -30.03
N SER A 4 15.91 11.83 -29.63
CA SER A 4 15.67 12.38 -28.30
C SER A 4 15.96 11.31 -27.23
N ASP A 5 16.41 11.69 -26.03
CA ASP A 5 16.69 10.81 -24.88
C ASP A 5 15.45 10.05 -24.33
N GLU A 6 14.30 10.18 -25.00
CA GLU A 6 13.03 9.49 -24.71
C GLU A 6 13.08 7.94 -24.57
N PRO A 7 13.92 7.17 -25.29
CA PRO A 7 13.95 5.70 -25.16
C PRO A 7 14.24 5.23 -23.74
N ARG A 8 15.07 5.98 -23.00
CA ARG A 8 15.47 5.61 -21.65
C ARG A 8 14.29 5.73 -20.70
N VAL A 9 13.55 6.82 -20.78
CA VAL A 9 12.35 7.04 -19.94
C VAL A 9 11.28 5.98 -20.21
N LEU A 10 11.06 5.60 -21.47
CA LEU A 10 10.12 4.54 -21.83
C LEU A 10 10.56 3.18 -21.25
N SER A 11 11.84 2.86 -21.35
CA SER A 11 12.38 1.60 -20.83
C SER A 11 12.26 1.48 -19.30
N GLU A 12 12.52 2.56 -18.56
CA GLU A 12 12.39 2.56 -17.10
C GLU A 12 10.92 2.45 -16.68
N LYS A 13 10.00 3.15 -17.38
CA LYS A 13 8.55 3.01 -17.16
C LYS A 13 8.06 1.60 -17.45
N PHE A 14 8.59 0.97 -18.49
CA PHE A 14 8.29 -0.43 -18.79
C PHE A 14 8.79 -1.36 -17.67
N ASN A 15 10.02 -1.18 -17.19
CA ASN A 15 10.58 -1.95 -16.08
C ASN A 15 9.75 -1.78 -14.80
N PHE A 16 9.33 -0.55 -14.49
CA PHE A 16 8.43 -0.28 -13.38
C PHE A 16 7.10 -1.03 -13.54
N ALA A 17 6.46 -0.93 -14.71
CA ALA A 17 5.17 -1.58 -14.98
C ALA A 17 5.25 -3.11 -14.97
N MET A 18 6.39 -3.69 -15.33
CA MET A 18 6.61 -5.14 -15.31
C MET A 18 7.06 -5.68 -13.95
N CYS A 19 7.38 -4.81 -12.99
CA CYS A 19 7.77 -5.22 -11.64
C CYS A 19 6.56 -5.82 -10.92
N LYS A 20 6.71 -7.06 -10.45
CA LYS A 20 5.68 -7.80 -9.70
C LYS A 20 6.26 -8.28 -8.38
N GLN A 21 5.44 -8.33 -7.34
CA GLN A 21 5.86 -8.84 -6.04
C GLN A 21 6.16 -10.35 -6.14
N SER A 22 7.30 -10.79 -5.58
CA SER A 22 7.58 -12.23 -5.44
C SER A 22 6.79 -12.86 -4.29
N ALA A 23 6.63 -14.18 -4.29
CA ALA A 23 5.96 -14.90 -3.20
C ALA A 23 6.71 -14.82 -1.86
N GLU A 24 8.04 -14.71 -1.94
CA GLU A 24 8.98 -14.64 -0.82
C GLU A 24 9.31 -13.21 -0.39
N GLU A 25 8.87 -12.21 -1.16
CA GLU A 25 9.17 -10.81 -0.92
C GLU A 25 8.13 -10.20 0.01
N SER A 26 8.59 -9.61 1.12
CA SER A 26 7.71 -8.88 2.03
C SER A 26 7.14 -7.65 1.36
N PHE A 27 6.05 -7.14 1.93
CA PHE A 27 5.40 -5.96 1.39
C PHE A 27 6.33 -4.73 1.35
N GLU A 28 7.13 -4.55 2.38
CA GLU A 28 8.02 -3.40 2.53
C GLU A 28 9.20 -3.45 1.56
N GLU A 29 9.75 -4.64 1.31
CA GLU A 29 10.79 -4.86 0.31
C GLU A 29 10.28 -4.52 -1.09
N TYR A 30 9.08 -4.99 -1.44
CA TYR A 30 8.48 -4.69 -2.74
C TYR A 30 8.28 -3.18 -2.97
N VAL A 31 7.78 -2.46 -1.95
CA VAL A 31 7.64 -1.00 -2.04
C VAL A 31 9.00 -0.31 -2.18
N ALA A 32 10.05 -0.81 -1.51
CA ALA A 32 11.39 -0.27 -1.66
C ALA A 32 11.91 -0.43 -3.11
N VAL A 33 11.71 -1.61 -3.72
CA VAL A 33 12.06 -1.87 -5.13
C VAL A 33 11.30 -0.93 -6.06
N LEU A 34 9.98 -0.79 -5.88
CA LEU A 34 9.16 0.12 -6.69
C LEU A 34 9.60 1.57 -6.59
N ARG A 35 10.03 2.04 -5.40
CA ARG A 35 10.57 3.40 -5.22
C ARG A 35 11.85 3.62 -6.01
N VAL A 36 12.75 2.64 -6.01
CA VAL A 36 14.02 2.72 -6.77
C VAL A 36 13.75 2.77 -8.28
N LEU A 37 12.80 1.97 -8.78
CA LEU A 37 12.41 1.99 -10.19
C LEU A 37 11.68 3.30 -10.56
N ALA A 38 10.77 3.75 -9.69
CA ALA A 38 10.01 4.96 -9.93
C ALA A 38 10.89 6.23 -9.94
N ALA A 39 12.00 6.25 -9.20
CA ALA A 39 12.95 7.36 -9.24
C ALA A 39 13.61 7.57 -10.61
N LYS A 40 13.61 6.54 -11.47
CA LYS A 40 14.15 6.59 -12.85
C LYS A 40 13.08 6.86 -13.89
N CYS A 41 11.82 6.67 -13.53
CA CYS A 41 10.67 6.97 -14.36
C CYS A 41 10.33 8.43 -14.09
N ASP A 42 10.48 9.33 -15.07
CA ASP A 42 10.01 10.72 -14.93
C ASP A 42 8.48 10.75 -14.71
N PHE A 43 8.06 10.51 -13.48
CA PHE A 43 6.69 10.58 -12.99
C PHE A 43 6.52 11.97 -12.42
N SER A 44 5.96 12.87 -13.23
CA SER A 44 5.73 14.27 -12.86
C SER A 44 4.79 14.35 -11.65
N GLY A 45 5.37 14.55 -10.47
CA GLY A 45 4.68 14.93 -9.23
C GLY A 45 4.27 13.78 -8.32
N ASN A 46 3.43 12.85 -8.78
CA ASN A 46 2.77 11.88 -7.88
C ASN A 46 3.28 10.45 -8.01
N VAL A 47 4.55 10.25 -7.68
CA VAL A 47 5.20 8.93 -7.62
C VAL A 47 4.43 7.94 -6.75
N ASP A 48 3.90 8.41 -5.61
CA ASP A 48 3.16 7.57 -4.66
C ASP A 48 1.89 6.97 -5.26
N ALA A 49 1.19 7.70 -6.14
CA ALA A 49 0.03 7.17 -6.84
C ALA A 49 0.43 6.06 -7.82
N TYR A 50 1.51 6.25 -8.59
CA TYR A 50 2.01 5.20 -9.49
C TYR A 50 2.44 3.94 -8.73
N ILE A 51 3.14 4.09 -7.62
CA ILE A 51 3.56 2.95 -6.78
C ILE A 51 2.33 2.22 -6.21
N ARG A 52 1.34 2.97 -5.73
CA ARG A 52 0.09 2.37 -5.22
C ARG A 52 -0.66 1.62 -6.31
N ASP A 53 -0.80 2.21 -7.50
CA ASP A 53 -1.54 1.58 -8.58
C ASP A 53 -0.82 0.32 -9.07
N GLN A 54 0.52 0.37 -9.19
CA GLN A 54 1.37 -0.79 -9.47
C GLN A 54 1.22 -1.88 -8.40
N PHE A 55 1.08 -1.46 -7.14
CA PHE A 55 0.81 -2.37 -6.04
C PHE A 55 -0.54 -3.06 -6.19
N VAL A 56 -1.61 -2.34 -6.53
CA VAL A 56 -2.94 -2.93 -6.77
C VAL A 56 -2.91 -3.95 -7.92
N PHE A 57 -2.12 -3.71 -8.96
CA PHE A 57 -2.04 -4.64 -10.10
C PHE A 57 -1.25 -5.92 -9.81
N TYR A 58 -0.16 -5.82 -9.04
CA TYR A 58 0.82 -6.91 -8.93
C TYR A 58 1.18 -7.32 -7.51
N CYS A 59 0.32 -7.02 -6.54
CA CYS A 59 0.46 -7.59 -5.21
C CYS A 59 0.26 -9.10 -5.24
N PHE A 60 1.08 -9.83 -4.48
CA PHE A 60 0.99 -11.28 -4.39
C PHE A 60 -0.27 -11.73 -3.64
N SER A 61 -0.67 -10.98 -2.61
CA SER A 61 -1.82 -11.31 -1.76
C SER A 61 -3.14 -10.80 -2.33
N LYS A 62 -3.96 -11.72 -2.86
CA LYS A 62 -5.32 -11.41 -3.36
C LYS A 62 -6.20 -10.73 -2.31
N LYS A 63 -6.08 -11.10 -1.03
CA LYS A 63 -6.86 -10.49 0.06
C LYS A 63 -6.56 -9.01 0.21
N ILE A 64 -5.28 -8.63 0.09
CA ILE A 64 -4.87 -7.22 0.13
C ILE A 64 -5.37 -6.50 -1.12
N GLN A 65 -5.32 -7.15 -2.29
CA GLN A 65 -5.84 -6.61 -3.55
C GLN A 65 -7.32 -6.28 -3.47
N GLU A 66 -8.15 -7.24 -3.06
CA GLU A 66 -9.61 -7.08 -2.90
C GLU A 66 -9.93 -5.96 -1.93
N TRP A 67 -9.19 -5.88 -0.83
CA TRP A 67 -9.35 -4.82 0.15
C TRP A 67 -9.02 -3.43 -0.43
N LEU A 68 -7.92 -3.31 -1.17
CA LEU A 68 -7.53 -2.06 -1.82
C LEU A 68 -8.55 -1.61 -2.87
N LEU A 69 -9.09 -2.55 -3.64
CA LEU A 69 -10.12 -2.30 -4.64
C LEU A 69 -11.46 -1.90 -4.00
N ALA A 70 -11.76 -2.38 -2.79
CA ALA A 70 -12.95 -1.98 -2.04
C ALA A 70 -12.86 -0.58 -1.44
N CYS A 71 -11.65 -0.08 -1.14
CA CYS A 71 -11.47 1.28 -0.65
C CYS A 71 -11.44 2.32 -1.77
N ARG A 72 -12.14 3.44 -1.56
CA ARG A 72 -12.38 4.46 -2.58
C ARG A 72 -11.10 5.06 -3.19
N ASN A 73 -10.08 5.35 -2.37
CA ASN A 73 -8.79 5.91 -2.82
C ASN A 73 -7.75 5.94 -1.68
N PRO A 74 -7.22 4.79 -1.23
CA PRO A 74 -6.24 4.77 -0.15
C PRO A 74 -4.94 5.49 -0.57
N LYS A 75 -4.27 6.14 0.38
CA LYS A 75 -2.93 6.69 0.19
C LYS A 75 -1.89 5.57 0.29
N LEU A 76 -0.75 5.71 -0.38
CA LEU A 76 0.33 4.70 -0.33
C LEU A 76 0.74 4.34 1.11
N ALA A 77 0.85 5.33 2.00
CA ALA A 77 1.15 5.10 3.41
C ALA A 77 0.09 4.22 4.11
N GLU A 78 -1.19 4.48 3.87
CA GLU A 78 -2.30 3.69 4.45
C GLU A 78 -2.30 2.26 3.89
N THR A 79 -2.03 2.11 2.59
CA THR A 79 -1.86 0.82 1.94
C THR A 79 -0.70 0.02 2.57
N ILE A 80 0.44 0.66 2.85
CA ILE A 80 1.59 0.03 3.52
C ILE A 80 1.20 -0.45 4.93
N ASP A 81 0.61 0.42 5.74
CA ASP A 81 0.29 0.11 7.15
C ASP A 81 -0.68 -1.07 7.28
N ILE A 82 -1.71 -1.10 6.43
CA ILE A 82 -2.74 -2.13 6.44
C ILE A 82 -2.18 -3.46 5.96
N SER A 83 -1.35 -3.42 4.92
CA SER A 83 -0.72 -4.62 4.39
C SER A 83 0.27 -5.23 5.36
N LYS A 84 1.10 -4.42 6.03
CA LYS A 84 1.95 -4.86 7.14
C LYS A 84 1.14 -5.50 8.27
N SER A 85 -0.03 -4.94 8.57
CA SER A 85 -0.91 -5.50 9.60
C SER A 85 -1.41 -6.88 9.18
N ILE A 86 -1.94 -7.01 7.95
CA ILE A 86 -2.41 -8.29 7.41
C ILE A 86 -1.30 -9.34 7.38
N GLU A 87 -0.12 -8.97 6.90
CA GLU A 87 1.06 -9.84 6.82
C GLU A 87 1.42 -10.41 8.21
N ARG A 88 1.50 -9.56 9.23
CA ARG A 88 1.75 -9.96 10.63
C ARG A 88 0.69 -10.93 11.15
N PHE A 89 -0.59 -10.69 10.84
CA PHE A 89 -1.66 -11.61 11.25
C PHE A 89 -1.55 -12.97 10.54
N THR A 90 -1.25 -13.01 9.25
CA THR A 90 -1.05 -14.28 8.52
C THR A 90 0.14 -15.08 9.02
N VAL A 91 1.26 -14.42 9.34
CA VAL A 91 2.44 -15.08 9.90
C VAL A 91 2.12 -15.64 11.29
N SER A 92 1.47 -14.85 12.15
CA SER A 92 1.09 -15.27 13.51
C SER A 92 0.08 -16.44 13.51
N SER A 93 -0.93 -16.43 12.64
CA SER A 93 -1.90 -17.54 12.52
C SER A 93 -1.25 -18.86 12.12
N LYS A 94 -0.22 -18.85 11.26
CA LYS A 94 0.52 -20.07 10.88
C LYS A 94 1.30 -20.66 12.07
N VAL A 95 1.87 -19.79 12.91
CA VAL A 95 2.64 -20.19 14.11
C VAL A 95 1.71 -20.73 15.22
N LEU A 96 0.48 -20.20 15.33
CA LEU A 96 -0.47 -20.59 16.37
C LEU A 96 -1.28 -21.85 16.05
N SER A 97 -1.19 -22.38 14.83
CA SER A 97 -1.93 -23.60 14.43
C SER A 97 -1.37 -24.89 15.02
N ASN A 98 -0.29 -24.85 15.81
CA ASN A 98 0.37 -26.05 16.35
C ASN A 98 -0.06 -26.41 17.79
N HIS A 99 -0.87 -25.59 18.47
CA HIS A 99 -1.38 -25.90 19.80
C HIS A 99 -2.87 -25.59 19.86
N GLY A 100 -3.69 -26.65 19.92
CA GLY A 100 -5.13 -26.54 20.08
C GLY A 100 -5.48 -25.85 21.40
N SER A 101 -5.75 -24.54 21.35
CA SER A 101 -6.47 -23.84 22.40
C SER A 101 -7.29 -22.71 21.80
N HIS A 102 -8.60 -22.87 21.95
CA HIS A 102 -9.65 -21.95 21.59
C HIS A 102 -9.54 -20.64 22.39
N LEU A 103 -8.78 -19.67 21.87
CA LEU A 103 -8.92 -18.27 22.27
C LEU A 103 -9.68 -17.57 21.16
N ALA A 104 -10.94 -17.22 21.47
CA ALA A 104 -11.83 -16.50 20.60
C ALA A 104 -11.20 -15.16 20.20
N VAL A 105 -10.64 -15.10 18.99
CA VAL A 105 -10.31 -13.83 18.33
C VAL A 105 -11.55 -13.39 17.58
N SER A 106 -12.30 -12.46 18.17
CA SER A 106 -13.29 -11.69 17.44
C SER A 106 -12.57 -10.81 16.41
N CYS A 107 -12.59 -11.20 15.14
CA CYS A 107 -12.19 -10.31 14.04
C CYS A 107 -12.90 -10.67 12.74
N VAL A 108 -14.22 -10.90 12.77
CA VAL A 108 -15.05 -10.80 11.56
C VAL A 108 -16.41 -10.24 11.95
N SER A 109 -16.52 -8.91 11.97
CA SER A 109 -17.80 -8.20 11.78
C SER A 109 -17.53 -6.76 11.38
N GLU A 110 -16.59 -6.49 10.48
CA GLU A 110 -16.48 -5.16 9.85
C GLU A 110 -15.53 -5.15 8.65
N GLU A 111 -15.84 -5.96 7.63
CA GLU A 111 -15.23 -5.80 6.29
C GLU A 111 -15.53 -4.40 5.68
N ARG A 112 -16.39 -3.59 6.31
CA ARG A 112 -16.73 -2.21 5.94
C ARG A 112 -15.99 -1.11 6.74
N ALA A 113 -15.30 -1.41 7.84
CA ALA A 113 -14.76 -0.36 8.70
C ALA A 113 -13.33 0.08 8.40
N ILE A 114 -12.54 -0.71 7.67
CA ILE A 114 -11.12 -0.35 7.48
C ILE A 114 -11.00 0.93 6.64
N CYS A 115 -11.86 1.14 5.64
CA CYS A 115 -11.91 2.43 4.93
C CYS A 115 -12.44 3.57 5.84
N ALA A 116 -13.30 3.28 6.83
CA ALA A 116 -13.83 4.28 7.78
C ALA A 116 -12.79 4.76 8.82
N ILE A 117 -11.70 4.01 9.03
CA ILE A 117 -10.58 4.41 9.91
C ILE A 117 -9.78 5.58 9.27
N SER A 118 -9.60 5.58 7.95
CA SER A 118 -8.94 6.67 7.21
C SER A 118 -9.70 8.00 7.34
N ASP A 119 -11.03 7.96 7.26
CA ASP A 119 -11.91 9.13 7.41
C ASP A 119 -11.80 9.82 8.79
N LYS A 120 -11.60 9.04 9.86
CA LYS A 120 -11.45 9.59 11.23
C LYS A 120 -10.10 10.31 11.42
N SER A 121 -9.03 9.83 10.76
CA SER A 121 -7.69 10.41 10.90
C SER A 121 -7.55 11.77 10.19
N GLN A 122 -8.19 11.93 9.03
CA GLN A 122 -8.22 13.20 8.27
C GLN A 122 -9.01 14.30 9.02
N LYS A 123 -10.15 13.95 9.63
CA LYS A 123 -10.94 14.89 10.45
C LYS A 123 -10.19 15.34 11.72
N LYS A 124 -9.32 14.51 12.27
CA LYS A 124 -8.50 14.85 13.44
C LYS A 124 -7.39 15.84 13.09
N LYS A 125 -6.75 15.70 11.90
CA LYS A 125 -5.70 16.64 11.44
C LYS A 125 -6.23 18.04 11.10
N LEU A 126 -7.47 18.16 10.62
CA LEU A 126 -8.07 19.47 10.32
C LEU A 126 -8.52 20.23 11.59
N LYS A 127 -8.85 19.51 12.67
CA LYS A 127 -9.32 20.13 13.93
C LYS A 127 -8.19 20.71 14.81
N ILE A 128 -6.94 20.35 14.57
CA ILE A 128 -5.79 20.82 15.37
C ILE A 128 -5.24 22.16 14.84
N ARG A 129 -5.56 22.58 13.61
CA ARG A 129 -5.08 23.85 13.01
C ARG A 129 -6.02 25.06 13.22
N GLY A 130 -7.13 24.89 13.94
CA GLY A 130 -8.16 25.94 14.13
C GLY A 130 -8.21 26.60 15.51
N LYS A 131 -7.27 26.35 16.41
CA LYS A 131 -7.24 26.96 17.75
C LYS A 131 -5.85 27.51 18.10
N ALA A 132 -5.47 28.60 17.44
CA ALA A 132 -4.36 29.44 17.87
C ALA A 132 -4.47 30.85 17.26
N HIS A 133 -5.54 31.59 17.57
CA HIS A 133 -5.51 33.05 17.62
C HIS A 133 -6.77 33.59 18.30
N GLN A 134 -6.68 33.86 19.59
CA GLN A 134 -7.49 34.85 20.29
C GLN A 134 -6.63 35.37 21.44
N PHE A 135 -5.97 36.49 21.18
CA PHE A 135 -5.60 37.50 22.16
C PHE A 135 -5.97 38.83 21.52
#